data_AF-A0AAV2IHP2-F1
#
_entry.id   AF-A0AAV2IHP2-F1
#
_cell.length_a   1.000
_cell.length_b   1.000
_cell.length_c   1.000
_cell.angle_alpha   90.00
_cell.angle_beta   90.00
_cell.angle_gamma   90.00
#
_symmetry.space_group_name_H-M   'P 1'
#
loop_
_entity.id
_entity.type
_entity.pdbx_description
1 polymer ?
#
loop_
_entity_poly.entity_id
_entity_poly.type
_entity_poly.pdbx_seq_one_letter_code
_entity_poly.pdbx_strand_id
1 'polypeptide(L)' 'MTFALQICRALEHLVNNKIVHRDVAARNILLFDRNVVKISDFG' A
#
# COMPACT_ATOMS: atom_id res chain seq x y z
N MET A 1 6.92 10.60 -8.33
CA MET A 1 6.25 9.28 -8.28
C MET A 1 4.88 9.47 -7.66
N THR A 2 3.79 9.09 -8.33
CA THR A 2 2.42 9.34 -7.82
C THR A 2 2.06 8.41 -6.68
N PHE A 3 1.13 8.81 -5.80
CA PHE A 3 0.65 7.96 -4.70
C PHE A 3 0.11 6.62 -5.19
N ALA A 4 -0.69 6.65 -6.27
CA ALA A 4 -1.22 5.45 -6.91
C ALA A 4 -0.10 4.47 -7.33
N LEU A 5 0.99 4.96 -7.91
CA LEU A 5 2.10 4.08 -8.32
C LEU A 5 2.81 3.43 -7.13
N GLN A 6 2.95 4.13 -6.00
CA GLN A 6 3.52 3.56 -4.77
C GLN A 6 2.61 2.47 -4.19
N ILE A 7 1.29 2.72 -4.17
CA ILE A 7 0.29 1.74 -3.72
C ILE A 7 0.33 0.50 -4.61
N CYS A 8 0.35 0.65 -5.93
CA CYS A 8 0.41 -0.48 -6.86
C CYS A 8 1.68 -1.33 -6.67
N ARG A 9 2.86 -0.71 -6.50
CA ARG A 9 4.10 -1.44 -6.22
C ARG A 9 4.07 -2.18 -4.90
N ALA A 10 3.48 -1.58 -3.87
CA ALA A 10 3.30 -2.25 -2.59
C ALA A 10 2.35 -3.46 -2.71
N LEU A 11 1.23 -3.33 -3.43
CA LEU A 11 0.30 -4.44 -3.68
C LEU A 11 0.94 -5.56 -4.50
N GLU A 12 1.72 -5.23 -5.54
CA GLU A 12 2.52 -6.20 -6.31
C GLU A 12 3.48 -6.98 -5.40
N HIS A 13 4.16 -6.27 -4.48
CA HIS A 13 5.02 -6.91 -3.50
C HIS A 13 4.25 -7.88 -2.59
N LEU A 14 3.04 -7.52 -2.13
CA LEU A 14 2.22 -8.42 -1.32
C LEU A 14 1.83 -9.69 -2.07
N VAL A 15 1.41 -9.56 -3.34
CA VAL A 15 1.05 -10.70 -4.18
C VAL A 15 2.24 -11.65 -4.37
N ASN A 16 3.45 -11.12 -4.59
CA ASN A 16 4.67 -11.93 -4.69
C ASN A 16 4.98 -12.70 -3.40
N ASN A 17 4.52 -12.21 -2.24
CA ASN A 17 4.63 -12.88 -0.96
C ASN A 17 3.39 -13.74 -0.60
N LYS A 18 2.47 -13.97 -1.55
CA LYS A 18 1.22 -14.71 -1.34
C LYS A 18 0.30 -14.07 -0.28
N ILE A 19 0.39 -12.76 -0.12
CA ILE A 19 -0.45 -11.98 0.80
C ILE A 19 -1.48 -11.18 0.00
N VAL A 20 -2.75 -11.26 0.41
CA VAL A 20 -3.84 -10.44 -0.14
C VAL A 20 -4.34 -9.51 0.95
N HIS A 21 -4.20 -8.19 0.77
CA HIS A 21 -4.59 -7.20 1.77
C HIS A 21 -6.10 -7.19 2.06
N ARG A 22 -6.93 -7.39 1.02
CA ARG A 22 -8.41 -7.41 1.04
C ARG A 22 -9.13 -6.12 1.45
N ASP A 23 -8.48 -5.21 2.19
CA ASP A 23 -9.07 -3.93 2.59
C ASP A 23 -8.22 -2.73 2.14
N VAL A 24 -8.13 -2.53 0.82
CA VAL A 24 -7.39 -1.40 0.24
C VAL A 24 -8.29 -0.17 0.22
N ALA A 25 -8.34 0.54 1.35
CA ALA A 25 -9.10 1.77 1.52
C ALA A 25 -8.17 2.92 1.95
N ALA A 26 -8.55 4.17 1.67
CA ALA A 26 -7.73 5.35 1.99
C ALA A 26 -7.30 5.43 3.46
N ARG A 27 -8.15 4.95 4.39
CA ARG A 27 -7.84 4.86 5.84
C ARG A 27 -6.63 3.95 6.17
N ASN A 28 -6.36 2.97 5.31
CA ASN A 28 -5.30 1.97 5.46
C ASN A 28 -4.03 2.37 4.70
N ILE A 29 -4.01 3.57 4.11
CA ILE A 29 -2.88 4.12 3.38
C ILE A 29 -2.26 5.23 4.22
N LEU A 30 -1.08 4.95 4.78
CA LEU A 30 -0.33 5.90 5.60
C LEU A 30 0.53 6.80 4.72
N LEU A 31 0.46 8.10 4.96
CA LEU A 31 1.28 9.12 4.32
C LEU A 31 2.37 9.60 5.28
N PHE A 32 3.60 9.61 4.79
CA PHE A 32 4.77 10.10 5.49
C PHE A 32 5.36 11.33 4.77
N ASP A 33 6.35 11.94 5.41
CA ASP A 33 7.13 13.03 4.82
C ASP A 33 7.63 12.67 3.41
N ARG A 34 7.80 13.71 2.59
CA ARG A 34 8.26 13.58 1.20
C ARG A 34 7.35 12.70 0.33
N ASN A 35 6.05 12.67 0.62
CA ASN A 35 5.05 11.96 -0.18
C ASN A 35 5.29 10.44 -0.25
N VAL A 36 5.84 9.84 0.82
CA VAL A 36 6.04 8.38 0.92
C VAL A 36 4.77 7.72 1.41
N VAL A 37 4.32 6.68 0.71
CA VAL A 37 3.11 5.92 1.02
C VAL A 37 3.47 4.55 1.60
N LYS A 38 2.73 4.11 2.62
CA LYS A 38 2.77 2.72 3.12
C LYS A 38 1.36 2.15 3.27
N ILE A 39 1.23 0.86 3.00
CA ILE A 39 0.00 0.10 3.23
C ILE A 39 0.02 -0.43 4.69
N SER A 40 -1.10 -0.33 5.39
CA SER A 40 -1.28 -0.73 6.80
C SER A 40 -2.62 -1.44 7.00
N ASP A 41 -2.83 -2.02 8.18
CA ASP A 41 -4.06 -2.76 8.54
C ASP A 41 -4.30 -4.02 7.68
N PHE A 42 -3.46 -5.03 7.91
CA PHE A 42 -3.48 -6.32 7.21
C PHE A 42 -4.51 -7.32 7.78
N GLY A 43 -5.33 -6.89 8.74
CA GLY A 43 -6.13 -7.78 9.60
C GLY A 43 -5.31 -8.34 10.77
#